data_AF-A0A1Y1Q7Q5-F1
#
_entry.id   AF-A0A1Y1Q7Q5-F1
#
_cell.length_a   1.000
_cell.length_b   1.000
_cell.length_c   1.000
_cell.angle_alpha   90.00
_cell.angle_beta   90.00
_cell.angle_gamma   90.00
#
_symmetry.space_group_name_H-M   'P 1'
#
loop_
_entity.id
_entity.type
_entity.pdbx_description
1 polymer ?
#
loop_
_entity_poly.entity_id
_entity_poly.type
_entity_poly.pdbx_seq_one_letter_code
_entity_poly.pdbx_strand_id
1 'polypeptide(L)'
;MSIVKNIKFDLPIDGVKVKNLEELDDHFTLEIIDLYQSGMLSKWLRSRNMVEELAVLEDICVESLDDFSLLKKIRDSLSLTLNASPYTQVPS
;
A
#
# COMPACT_ATOMS: atom_id res chain seq x y z
N MET A 1 -11.96 28.59 -4.12
CA MET A 1 -10.95 27.51 -4.32
C MET A 1 -11.64 26.17 -4.14
N SER A 2 -11.48 25.30 -5.13
CA SER A 2 -12.18 24.02 -5.26
C SER A 2 -11.96 23.14 -4.04
N ILE A 3 -13.07 22.74 -3.41
CA ILE A 3 -13.13 21.65 -2.45
C ILE A 3 -12.33 20.47 -3.00
N VAL A 4 -11.23 20.10 -2.34
CA VAL A 4 -10.57 18.83 -2.60
C VAL A 4 -11.60 17.79 -2.21
N LYS A 5 -12.30 17.26 -3.20
CA LYS A 5 -13.24 16.15 -3.01
C LYS A 5 -12.37 15.05 -2.42
N ASN A 6 -12.62 14.72 -1.16
CA ASN A 6 -12.06 13.57 -0.49
C ASN A 6 -12.63 12.34 -1.21
N ILE A 7 -12.09 12.04 -2.39
CA ILE A 7 -12.36 10.81 -3.12
C ILE A 7 -11.90 9.74 -2.17
N LYS A 8 -12.85 8.97 -1.63
CA LYS A 8 -12.55 7.79 -0.85
C LYS A 8 -11.85 6.84 -1.80
N PHE A 9 -10.52 6.89 -1.81
CA PHE A 9 -9.68 5.99 -2.58
C PHE A 9 -9.65 4.69 -1.80
N ASP A 10 -10.69 3.87 -1.99
CA ASP A 10 -10.67 2.47 -1.61
C ASP A 10 -9.85 1.68 -2.64
N LEU A 11 -8.95 0.81 -2.17
CA LEU A 11 -8.22 -0.11 -3.03
C LEU A 11 -9.07 -1.39 -3.17
N PRO A 12 -9.60 -1.71 -4.36
CA PRO A 12 -10.29 -2.96 -4.57
C PRO A 12 -9.27 -4.10 -4.68
N ILE A 13 -9.22 -4.98 -3.69
CA ILE A 13 -8.36 -6.17 -3.67
C ILE A 13 -9.15 -7.34 -3.09
N ASP A 14 -9.07 -8.52 -3.72
CA ASP A 14 -9.79 -9.73 -3.30
C ASP A 14 -11.32 -9.53 -3.24
N GLY A 15 -11.86 -8.64 -4.10
CA GLY A 15 -13.27 -8.25 -4.08
C GLY A 15 -13.68 -7.35 -2.91
N VAL A 16 -12.72 -6.93 -2.07
CA VAL A 16 -12.95 -6.09 -0.90
C VAL A 16 -12.36 -4.70 -1.14
N LYS A 17 -13.07 -3.67 -0.66
CA LYS A 17 -12.64 -2.28 -0.75
C LYS A 17 -11.82 -1.92 0.47
N VAL A 18 -10.52 -2.15 0.38
CA VAL A 18 -9.57 -1.89 1.45
C VAL A 18 -9.38 -0.40 1.67
N LYS A 19 -9.56 0.02 2.92
CA LYS A 19 -9.48 1.44 3.33
C LYS A 19 -8.31 1.70 4.27
N ASN A 20 -7.74 0.69 4.90
CA ASN A 20 -6.64 0.83 5.87
C ASN A 20 -5.56 -0.20 5.60
N LEU A 21 -4.35 0.04 6.12
CA LEU A 21 -3.23 -0.91 6.00
C LEU A 21 -3.54 -2.25 6.67
N GLU A 22 -4.32 -2.26 7.76
CA GLU A 22 -4.77 -3.50 8.41
C GLU A 22 -5.62 -4.36 7.48
N GLU A 23 -6.62 -3.77 6.82
CA GLU A 23 -7.44 -4.47 5.81
C GLU A 23 -6.59 -4.85 4.59
N LEU A 24 -5.56 -4.06 4.25
CA LEU A 24 -4.64 -4.38 3.17
C LEU A 24 -3.78 -5.59 3.51
N ASP A 25 -3.33 -5.74 4.75
CA ASP A 25 -2.54 -6.87 5.22
C ASP A 25 -3.39 -8.15 5.33
N ASP A 26 -4.65 -8.03 5.76
CA ASP A 26 -5.61 -9.15 5.85
C ASP A 26 -6.03 -9.67 4.47
N HIS A 27 -6.24 -8.76 3.50
CA HIS A 27 -6.56 -9.08 2.10
C HIS A 27 -5.33 -8.99 1.18
N PHE A 28 -4.12 -9.15 1.72
CA PHE A 28 -2.88 -9.02 0.95
C PHE A 28 -2.68 -10.24 0.05
N THR A 29 -3.20 -10.16 -1.18
CA THR A 29 -3.10 -11.23 -2.18
C THR A 29 -2.22 -10.83 -3.36
N LEU A 30 -1.92 -11.79 -4.24
CA LEU A 30 -1.15 -11.56 -5.47
C LEU A 30 -1.77 -10.47 -6.38
N GLU A 31 -3.06 -10.15 -6.24
CA GLU A 31 -3.69 -9.02 -6.95
C GLU A 31 -2.99 -7.68 -6.64
N ILE A 32 -2.36 -7.52 -5.48
CA ILE A 32 -1.61 -6.30 -5.14
C ILE A 32 -0.50 -6.01 -6.16
N ILE A 33 0.05 -7.05 -6.78
CA ILE A 33 1.07 -6.96 -7.81
C ILE A 33 0.48 -6.36 -9.08
N ASP A 34 -0.70 -6.81 -9.48
CA ASP A 34 -1.42 -6.26 -10.64
C ASP A 34 -1.81 -4.80 -10.40
N LEU A 35 -2.30 -4.49 -9.19
CA LEU A 35 -2.61 -3.12 -8.78
C LEU A 35 -1.37 -2.21 -8.73
N TYR A 36 -0.23 -2.78 -8.35
CA TYR A 36 1.06 -2.10 -8.36
C TYR A 36 1.54 -1.83 -9.80
N GLN A 37 1.50 -2.84 -10.68
CA GLN A 37 1.83 -2.69 -12.10
C GLN A 37 0.88 -1.73 -12.84
N SER A 38 -0.39 -1.73 -12.47
CA SER A 38 -1.43 -0.82 -12.98
C SER A 38 -1.28 0.61 -12.42
N GLY A 39 -0.43 0.81 -11.40
CA GLY A 39 -0.23 2.08 -10.70
C GLY A 39 -1.42 2.51 -9.84
N MET A 40 -2.36 1.59 -9.58
CA MET A 40 -3.50 1.82 -8.68
C MET A 40 -3.03 1.87 -7.22
N LEU A 41 -2.11 0.98 -6.84
CA LEU A 41 -1.49 1.00 -5.51
C LEU A 41 -0.74 2.33 -5.27
N SER A 42 0.03 2.80 -6.25
CA SER A 42 0.75 4.07 -6.18
C SER A 42 -0.23 5.25 -6.03
N LYS A 43 -1.32 5.29 -6.79
CA LYS A 43 -2.36 6.33 -6.61
C LYS A 43 -2.98 6.31 -5.21
N TRP A 44 -3.20 5.13 -4.65
CA TRP A 44 -3.77 4.97 -3.31
C TRP A 44 -2.83 5.46 -2.21
N LEU A 45 -1.53 5.16 -2.30
CA LEU A 45 -0.51 5.66 -1.37
C LEU A 45 -0.34 7.17 -1.48
N ARG A 46 -0.34 7.70 -2.70
CA ARG A 46 -0.31 9.15 -2.96
C ARG A 46 -1.50 9.85 -2.32
N SER A 47 -2.68 9.23 -2.33
CA SER A 47 -3.87 9.77 -1.68
C SER A 47 -3.73 9.90 -0.15
N ARG A 48 -2.78 9.19 0.46
CA ARG A 48 -2.52 9.19 1.91
C ARG A 48 -1.32 10.01 2.34
N ASN A 49 -0.69 10.75 1.40
CA ASN A 49 0.59 11.43 1.60
C ASN A 49 1.76 10.48 1.93
N MET A 50 1.66 9.19 1.59
CA MET A 50 2.75 8.21 1.70
C MET A 50 3.67 8.29 0.47
N VAL A 51 4.23 9.48 0.25
CA VAL A 51 5.03 9.79 -0.96
C VAL A 51 6.39 9.10 -0.90
N GLU A 52 6.94 8.92 0.30
CA GLU A 52 8.21 8.24 0.53
C GLU A 52 8.12 6.74 0.23
N GLU A 53 7.11 6.05 0.79
CA GLU A 53 6.87 4.64 0.48
C GLU A 53 6.55 4.43 -0.99
N LEU A 54 5.80 5.35 -1.60
CA LEU A 54 5.48 5.31 -3.01
C LEU A 54 6.74 5.43 -3.88
N ALA A 55 7.66 6.32 -3.55
CA ALA A 55 8.91 6.46 -4.28
C ALA A 55 9.76 5.18 -4.18
N VAL A 56 9.83 4.57 -3.00
CA VAL A 56 10.52 3.28 -2.80
C VAL A 56 9.82 2.17 -3.58
N LEU A 57 8.49 2.15 -3.58
CA LEU A 57 7.70 1.20 -4.35
C LEU A 57 7.96 1.37 -5.84
N GLU A 58 7.82 2.56 -6.42
CA GLU A 58 8.08 2.82 -7.84
C GLU A 58 9.52 2.52 -8.26
N ASP A 59 10.48 2.59 -7.34
CA ASP A 59 11.88 2.19 -7.57
C ASP A 59 12.05 0.66 -7.63
N ILE A 60 11.07 -0.13 -7.15
CA ILE A 60 11.10 -1.59 -7.29
C ILE A 60 10.94 -1.96 -8.76
N CYS A 61 12.06 -2.31 -9.38
CA CYS A 61 12.12 -2.83 -10.74
C CYS A 61 11.43 -4.21 -10.85
N VAL A 62 10.33 -4.28 -11.58
CA VAL A 62 9.53 -5.52 -11.79
C VAL A 62 10.16 -6.47 -12.83
N GLU A 63 11.11 -5.99 -13.64
CA GLU A 63 11.63 -6.71 -14.80
C GLU A 63 12.40 -8.01 -14.49
N SER A 64 12.71 -8.29 -13.21
CA SER A 64 13.45 -9.50 -12.81
C SER A 64 13.04 -10.08 -11.46
N LEU A 65 11.92 -9.65 -10.88
CA LEU A 65 11.45 -10.17 -9.59
C LEU A 65 10.28 -11.13 -9.78
N ASP A 66 10.37 -12.30 -9.13
CA ASP A 66 9.23 -13.21 -8.97
C ASP A 66 8.10 -12.54 -8.18
N ASP A 67 6.86 -12.99 -8.42
CA ASP A 67 5.67 -12.46 -7.75
C ASP A 67 5.81 -12.44 -6.22
N PHE A 68 6.36 -13.51 -5.65
CA PHE A 68 6.59 -13.62 -4.21
C PHE A 68 7.62 -12.60 -3.69
N SER A 69 8.70 -12.38 -4.45
CA SER A 69 9.75 -11.43 -4.12
C SER A 69 9.22 -9.99 -4.21
N LEU A 70 8.42 -9.71 -5.24
CA LEU A 70 7.76 -8.42 -5.43
C LEU A 70 6.75 -8.15 -4.30
N LEU A 71 5.87 -9.12 -4.01
CA LEU A 71 4.87 -9.05 -2.96
C LEU A 71 5.51 -8.81 -1.59
N LYS A 72 6.61 -9.51 -1.30
CA LYS A 72 7.39 -9.31 -0.07
C LYS A 72 8.00 -7.90 0.00
N LYS A 73 8.58 -7.39 -1.09
CA LYS A 73 9.12 -6.02 -1.11
C LYS A 73 8.04 -4.96 -0.94
N ILE A 74 6.89 -5.12 -1.60
CA ILE A 74 5.74 -4.22 -1.46
C ILE A 74 5.32 -4.17 0.01
N ARG A 75 5.13 -5.34 0.63
CA ARG A 75 4.76 -5.42 2.05
C ARG A 75 5.82 -4.78 2.96
N ASP A 76 7.10 -5.03 2.70
CA ASP A 76 8.19 -4.49 3.51
C ASP A 76 8.23 -2.96 3.46
N SER A 77 8.07 -2.37 2.27
CA SER A 77 7.98 -0.91 2.09
C SER A 77 6.81 -0.29 2.87
N LEU A 78 5.68 -1.00 2.97
CA LEU A 78 4.48 -0.58 3.69
C LEU A 78 4.55 -0.89 5.20
N SER A 79 5.38 -1.84 5.61
CA SER A 79 5.54 -2.26 7.01
C SER A 79 6.61 -1.45 7.74
N LEU A 80 7.64 -0.97 7.03
CA LEU A 80 8.72 -0.15 7.59
C LEU A 80 8.23 1.12 8.31
N THR A 81 7.04 1.61 7.93
CA THR A 81 6.38 2.79 8.51
C THR A 81 5.65 2.51 9.83
N LEU A 82 5.16 1.28 10.07
CA LEU A 82 4.53 0.90 11.34
C LEU A 82 5.52 0.83 12.51
N ASN A 83 6.78 0.46 12.23
CA ASN A 83 7.86 0.44 13.23
C ASN A 83 8.45 1.82 13.54
N ALA A 84 8.05 2.87 12.82
CA ALA A 84 8.49 4.24 13.05
C ALA A 84 7.51 5.07 13.91
N SER A 85 6.53 4.45 14.56
CA SER A 85 5.66 5.12 15.54
C SER A 85 5.99 4.69 16.98
N PRO A 86 6.55 5.56 17.83
CA PRO A 86 6.87 5.21 19.22
C PRO A 86 5.67 5.13 20.18
N TYR A 87 4.42 4.98 19.72
CA TYR A 87 3.26 4.98 20.64
C TYR A 87 2.20 3.89 20.36
N THR A 88 2.31 2.83 21.19
CA THR A 88 1.26 2.19 22.00
C THR A 88 0.22 1.29 21.32
N GLN A 89 0.23 0.00 21.71
CA GLN A 89 -0.94 -0.57 22.36
C GLN A 89 -0.52 -1.66 23.36
N VAL A 90 -0.51 -1.30 24.64
CA VAL A 90 -0.57 -2.26 25.75
C VAL A 90 -2.03 -2.71 25.91
N PRO A 91 -2.36 -4.01 25.77
CA PRO A 91 -3.66 -4.50 26.21
C PRO A 91 -3.63 -4.85 27.71
N SER A 92 -4.51 -4.15 28.44
CA SER A 92 -5.10 -4.43 29.77
C SER A 92 -4.21 -4.72 30.98
#